data_AF-A0A931TGX4-F1
#
_entry.id   AF-A0A931TGX4-F1
#
_cell.length_a   1.000
_cell.length_b   1.000
_cell.length_c   1.000
_cell.angle_alpha   90.00
_cell.angle_beta   90.00
_cell.angle_gamma   90.00
#
_symmetry.space_group_name_H-M   'P 1'
#
loop_
_entity.id
_entity.type
_entity.pdbx_description
1 polymer ?
#
loop_
_entity_poly.entity_id
_entity_poly.type
_entity_poly.pdbx_seq_one_letter_code
_entity_poly.pdbx_strand_id
1 'polypeptide(L)'
;MTRGTIWPLLAVLAMAGAGCSGTPGEPAQARVREAPLDPAFEALVDKYLRDVRGVGGNLPADMSAESFASRLAAQKSLLADLEQLDRSKLNFDQQIDYQFLGGILRANIREQQEVPRWRQDPRRYVETNPITFKLQADPRHPEERGRALVTDMQTLQARLAKAKINLTEYIPNWLPYANARIDGTILHFQNAVPKFAARLSPALREQLQGETDKAIAGLRDFRIFVNEQWRNRPVGDFRIGADLFNYLQEHRHMFDGDDLDLRTIARGAEGFTRVPRYFDWGWKQYTITEKMLEARAQQIAPGRTWLQIIKDMKRVHPAAEQLVHEGLKVARWTREWTIKNDLVSIPWDDDDQVMVASDPSLSASQWWGFGPGFLPAAHQSKKMAWPIIPIHPDWSDEVAEENLTEKDWSFTYAIGPHEAYPGHHLMRLYQNRNPRKLRVYENSYSDQGWCYYVEWELTPDP
;
A
#
# COMPACT_ATOMS: atom_id res chain seq x y z
N MET A 1 56.57 -13.44 -30.23
CA MET A 1 57.56 -12.75 -31.10
C MET A 1 56.92 -12.63 -32.47
N THR A 2 56.31 -11.47 -32.77
CA THR A 2 56.76 -10.33 -33.62
C THR A 2 55.98 -10.36 -34.94
N ARG A 3 54.86 -9.62 -35.04
CA ARG A 3 54.68 -8.19 -35.45
C ARG A 3 54.80 -7.98 -36.98
N GLY A 4 53.77 -7.33 -37.54
CA GLY A 4 53.80 -6.75 -38.89
C GLY A 4 52.43 -6.30 -39.41
N THR A 5 51.98 -5.12 -39.00
CA THR A 5 50.90 -4.27 -39.57
C THR A 5 51.13 -3.89 -41.04
N ILE A 6 50.06 -3.57 -41.80
CA ILE A 6 49.92 -2.38 -42.70
C ILE A 6 48.50 -2.37 -43.34
N TRP A 7 47.80 -1.23 -43.22
CA TRP A 7 46.59 -0.75 -43.95
C TRP A 7 46.95 -0.33 -45.41
N PRO A 8 46.05 -0.23 -46.43
CA PRO A 8 45.03 0.84 -46.59
C PRO A 8 43.77 0.39 -47.43
N LEU A 9 42.76 1.15 -47.88
CA LEU A 9 42.58 2.57 -48.23
C LEU A 9 41.10 3.01 -48.11
N LEU A 10 40.94 4.26 -47.70
CA LEU A 10 39.74 5.09 -47.73
C LEU A 10 39.24 5.39 -49.16
N ALA A 11 37.92 5.47 -49.33
CA ALA A 11 37.29 6.33 -50.32
C ALA A 11 36.40 7.35 -49.60
N VAL A 12 36.75 8.61 -49.81
CA VAL A 12 36.07 9.82 -49.34
C VAL A 12 35.07 10.23 -50.41
N LEU A 13 33.81 10.47 -50.01
CA LEU A 13 32.96 11.45 -50.70
C LEU A 13 32.39 12.39 -49.65
N ALA A 14 32.80 13.65 -49.74
CA ALA A 14 32.25 14.76 -48.98
C ALA A 14 31.18 15.49 -49.82
N MET A 15 30.26 16.14 -49.11
CA MET A 15 29.37 17.28 -49.45
C MET A 15 27.95 16.98 -48.96
N ALA A 16 27.23 17.84 -48.25
CA ALA A 16 27.48 19.16 -47.69
C ALA A 16 26.46 19.36 -46.55
N GLY A 17 26.80 20.20 -45.57
CA GLY A 17 25.93 20.49 -44.44
C GLY A 17 24.69 21.31 -44.80
N ALA A 18 23.59 20.98 -44.16
CA ALA A 18 22.55 21.93 -43.78
C ALA A 18 22.19 21.63 -42.33
N GLY A 19 22.50 22.59 -41.45
CA GLY A 19 22.27 22.45 -40.02
C GLY A 19 20.78 22.48 -39.68
N CYS A 20 20.37 21.55 -38.83
CA CYS A 20 19.23 21.73 -37.94
C CYS A 20 19.67 21.28 -36.55
N SER A 21 19.82 22.24 -35.65
CA SER A 21 19.85 22.05 -34.21
C SER A 21 18.50 21.48 -33.77
N GLY A 22 18.42 20.15 -33.63
CA GLY A 22 17.29 19.47 -33.00
C GLY A 22 17.67 19.06 -31.59
N THR A 23 16.98 19.62 -30.60
CA THR A 23 16.88 19.07 -29.24
C THR A 23 16.52 17.57 -29.30
N PRO A 24 16.96 16.72 -28.35
CA PRO A 24 16.50 15.33 -28.30
C PRO A 24 15.00 15.33 -28.07
N GLY A 25 14.23 15.00 -29.11
CA GLY A 25 12.78 14.91 -29.05
C GLY A 25 12.36 13.70 -28.22
N GLU A 26 11.33 13.90 -27.40
CA GLU A 26 10.58 12.81 -26.77
C GLU A 26 10.25 11.72 -27.81
N PRO A 27 10.29 10.43 -27.45
CA PRO A 27 9.84 9.39 -28.34
C PRO A 27 8.37 9.64 -28.67
N ALA A 28 8.10 9.93 -29.95
CA ALA A 28 6.77 10.07 -30.48
C ALA A 28 6.02 8.73 -30.31
N GLN A 29 5.28 8.60 -29.21
CA GLN A 29 4.25 7.57 -29.10
C GLN A 29 3.29 7.79 -30.27
N ALA A 30 3.27 6.84 -31.20
CA ALA A 30 2.23 6.75 -32.20
C ALA A 30 0.89 6.71 -31.44
N ARG A 31 0.17 7.83 -31.40
CA ARG A 31 -1.18 7.89 -30.84
C ARG A 31 -2.08 7.04 -31.71
N VAL A 32 -2.20 5.76 -31.35
CA VAL A 32 -3.38 4.98 -31.70
C VAL A 32 -4.57 5.82 -31.28
N ARG A 33 -5.45 6.19 -32.21
CA ARG A 33 -6.70 6.87 -31.85
C ARG A 33 -7.48 5.90 -30.99
N GLU A 34 -7.41 6.07 -29.67
CA GLU A 34 -8.21 5.31 -28.73
C GLU A 34 -9.69 5.48 -29.09
N ALA A 35 -10.39 4.35 -29.18
CA ALA A 35 -11.83 4.38 -29.39
C ALA A 35 -12.48 5.22 -28.28
N PRO A 36 -13.50 6.05 -28.60
CA PRO A 36 -14.14 6.91 -27.63
C PRO A 36 -14.69 6.06 -26.47
N LEU A 37 -14.62 6.62 -25.27
CA LEU A 37 -15.13 5.99 -24.06
C LEU A 37 -16.67 5.95 -24.07
N ASP A 38 -17.25 4.82 -23.70
CA ASP A 38 -18.69 4.72 -23.45
C ASP A 38 -19.10 5.60 -22.25
N PRO A 39 -19.98 6.61 -22.44
CA PRO A 39 -20.32 7.56 -21.39
C PRO A 39 -21.18 6.97 -20.27
N ALA A 40 -21.93 5.90 -20.52
CA ALA A 40 -22.74 5.25 -19.48
C ALA A 40 -21.83 4.52 -18.49
N PHE A 41 -20.80 3.84 -18.97
CA PHE A 41 -19.79 3.22 -18.12
C PHE A 41 -19.01 4.26 -17.28
N GLU A 42 -18.58 5.38 -17.88
CA GLU A 42 -17.89 6.44 -17.13
C GLU A 42 -18.78 7.04 -16.04
N ALA A 43 -20.08 7.19 -16.28
CA ALA A 43 -21.03 7.66 -15.28
C ALA A 43 -21.16 6.70 -14.09
N LEU A 44 -21.09 5.38 -14.32
CA LEU A 44 -21.06 4.38 -13.25
C LEU A 44 -19.77 4.44 -12.44
N VAL A 45 -18.62 4.61 -13.09
CA VAL A 45 -17.34 4.81 -12.40
C VAL A 45 -17.40 6.06 -11.52
N ASP A 46 -17.90 7.18 -12.05
CA ASP A 46 -18.04 8.42 -11.30
C ASP A 46 -19.01 8.27 -10.11
N LYS A 47 -20.12 7.55 -10.27
CA LYS A 47 -21.07 7.22 -9.19
C LYS A 47 -20.41 6.33 -8.13
N TYR A 48 -19.69 5.28 -8.54
CA TYR A 48 -18.91 4.43 -7.63
C TYR A 48 -17.90 5.25 -6.82
N LEU A 49 -17.13 6.11 -7.48
CA LEU A 49 -16.09 6.91 -6.82
C LEU A 49 -16.69 7.87 -5.79
N ARG A 50 -17.84 8.50 -6.07
CA ARG A 50 -18.51 9.39 -5.12
C ARG A 50 -19.23 8.65 -4.00
N ASP A 51 -20.09 7.70 -4.34
CA ASP A 51 -21.08 7.15 -3.40
C ASP A 51 -20.52 5.97 -2.60
N VAL A 52 -19.56 5.26 -3.17
CA VAL A 52 -18.88 4.13 -2.53
C VAL A 52 -17.47 4.55 -2.12
N ARG A 53 -16.58 4.94 -3.04
CA ARG A 53 -15.21 5.28 -2.63
C ARG A 53 -15.12 6.56 -1.78
N GLY A 54 -16.11 7.45 -1.91
CA GLY A 54 -16.21 8.71 -1.18
C GLY A 54 -15.25 9.81 -1.64
N VAL A 55 -14.80 9.71 -2.89
CA VAL A 55 -14.02 10.74 -3.57
C VAL A 55 -14.85 12.03 -3.62
N GLY A 56 -14.29 13.13 -3.13
CA GLY A 56 -14.99 14.42 -3.05
C GLY A 56 -15.74 14.67 -1.73
N GLY A 57 -15.60 13.80 -0.72
CA GLY A 57 -15.99 14.12 0.66
C GLY A 57 -17.29 13.51 1.19
N ASN A 58 -17.80 12.43 0.56
CA ASN A 58 -19.10 11.83 0.90
C ASN A 58 -19.01 10.45 1.56
N LEU A 59 -17.86 10.03 2.10
CA LEU A 59 -17.88 8.89 3.03
C LEU A 59 -18.74 9.28 4.24
N PRO A 60 -19.60 8.40 4.75
CA PRO A 60 -20.39 8.73 5.92
C PRO A 60 -19.46 8.97 7.10
N ALA A 61 -19.30 10.25 7.44
CA ALA A 61 -18.41 10.71 8.50
C ALA A 61 -18.74 10.06 9.85
N ASP A 62 -19.99 9.63 10.03
CA ASP A 62 -20.51 9.11 11.28
C ASP A 62 -20.28 7.61 11.50
N MET A 63 -19.99 6.81 10.46
CA MET A 63 -19.88 5.34 10.59
C MET A 63 -21.09 4.69 11.32
N SER A 64 -22.31 5.19 11.14
CA SER A 64 -23.52 4.57 11.71
C SER A 64 -23.92 3.28 11.00
N ALA A 65 -24.78 2.47 11.64
CA ALA A 65 -25.33 1.26 11.02
C ALA A 65 -26.12 1.59 9.73
N GLU A 66 -26.84 2.71 9.73
CA GLU A 66 -27.58 3.25 8.59
C GLU A 66 -26.64 3.62 7.44
N SER A 67 -25.51 4.24 7.77
CA SER A 67 -24.45 4.56 6.81
C SER A 67 -23.83 3.32 6.17
N PHE A 68 -23.56 2.26 6.94
CA PHE A 68 -23.09 0.98 6.39
C PHE A 68 -24.14 0.32 5.49
N ALA A 69 -25.41 0.32 5.91
CA ALA A 69 -26.50 -0.24 5.12
C ALA A 69 -26.71 0.52 3.80
N SER A 70 -26.66 1.86 3.84
CA SER A 70 -26.79 2.73 2.66
C SER A 70 -25.66 2.49 1.66
N ARG A 71 -24.42 2.35 2.15
CA ARG A 71 -23.26 2.00 1.31
C ARG A 71 -23.40 0.61 0.67
N LEU A 72 -23.91 -0.38 1.40
CA LEU A 72 -24.17 -1.71 0.85
C LEU A 72 -25.25 -1.67 -0.23
N ALA A 73 -26.33 -0.90 -0.01
CA ALA A 73 -27.38 -0.70 -1.01
C ALA A 73 -26.85 0.00 -2.27
N ALA A 74 -26.03 1.04 -2.11
CA ALA A 74 -25.38 1.74 -3.23
C ALA A 74 -24.49 0.79 -4.07
N GLN A 75 -23.69 -0.05 -3.42
CA GLN A 75 -22.87 -1.06 -4.12
C GLN A 75 -23.73 -2.07 -4.89
N LYS A 76 -24.82 -2.56 -4.31
CA LYS A 76 -25.74 -3.50 -4.97
C LYS A 76 -26.42 -2.86 -6.20
N SER A 77 -26.88 -1.61 -6.07
CA SER A 77 -27.44 -0.86 -7.21
C SER A 77 -26.40 -0.68 -8.30
N LEU A 78 -25.17 -0.26 -7.95
CA LEU A 78 -24.09 -0.10 -8.92
C LEU A 78 -23.74 -1.40 -9.65
N LEU A 79 -23.70 -2.53 -8.94
CA LEU A 79 -23.44 -3.83 -9.56
C LEU A 79 -24.56 -4.21 -10.55
N ALA A 80 -25.82 -4.00 -10.17
CA ALA A 80 -26.95 -4.26 -11.05
C ALA A 80 -26.93 -3.35 -12.30
N ASP A 81 -26.62 -2.05 -12.12
CA ASP A 81 -26.49 -1.10 -13.23
C ASP A 81 -25.33 -1.51 -14.17
N LEU A 82 -24.19 -1.94 -13.59
CA LEU A 82 -23.03 -2.42 -14.33
C LEU A 82 -23.34 -3.65 -15.18
N GLU A 83 -24.03 -4.64 -14.61
CA GLU A 83 -24.40 -5.89 -15.30
C GLU A 83 -25.38 -5.70 -16.47
N GLN A 84 -26.09 -4.57 -16.52
CA GLN A 84 -26.99 -4.23 -17.62
C GLN A 84 -26.28 -3.58 -18.81
N LEU A 85 -25.01 -3.21 -18.68
CA LEU A 85 -24.27 -2.58 -19.77
C LEU A 85 -23.99 -3.57 -20.92
N ASP A 86 -24.15 -3.09 -22.14
CA ASP A 86 -23.71 -3.80 -23.34
C ASP A 86 -22.19 -3.74 -23.46
N ARG A 87 -21.53 -4.80 -22.98
CA ARG A 87 -20.07 -4.94 -22.98
C ARG A 87 -19.43 -4.81 -24.36
N SER A 88 -20.17 -5.05 -25.45
CA SER A 88 -19.64 -4.93 -26.81
C SER A 88 -19.33 -3.49 -27.22
N LYS A 89 -19.89 -2.51 -26.50
CA LYS A 89 -19.64 -1.07 -26.71
C LYS A 89 -18.40 -0.57 -25.96
N LEU A 90 -17.85 -1.37 -25.06
CA LEU A 90 -16.70 -0.98 -24.26
C LEU A 90 -15.40 -1.21 -25.05
N ASN A 91 -14.54 -0.19 -25.09
CA ASN A 91 -13.19 -0.37 -25.61
C ASN A 91 -12.36 -1.28 -24.69
N PHE A 92 -11.14 -1.64 -25.11
CA PHE A 92 -10.27 -2.55 -24.35
C PHE A 92 -10.06 -2.10 -22.89
N ASP A 93 -9.74 -0.81 -22.67
CA ASP A 93 -9.53 -0.30 -21.32
C ASP A 93 -10.80 -0.31 -20.46
N GLN A 94 -11.95 0.00 -21.05
CA GLN A 94 -13.22 -0.06 -20.34
C GLN A 94 -13.63 -1.50 -20.04
N GLN A 95 -13.24 -2.48 -20.87
CA GLN A 95 -13.47 -3.89 -20.55
C GLN A 95 -12.65 -4.36 -19.33
N ILE A 96 -11.40 -3.91 -19.21
CA ILE A 96 -10.59 -4.13 -18.00
C ILE A 96 -11.26 -3.47 -16.79
N ASP A 97 -11.66 -2.21 -16.91
CA ASP A 97 -12.30 -1.47 -15.81
C ASP A 97 -13.64 -2.08 -15.42
N TYR A 98 -14.41 -2.59 -16.38
CA TYR A 98 -15.67 -3.30 -16.15
C TYR A 98 -15.44 -4.53 -15.29
N GLN A 99 -14.46 -5.36 -15.66
CA GLN A 99 -14.10 -6.54 -14.88
C GLN A 99 -13.62 -6.13 -13.48
N PHE A 100 -12.79 -5.10 -13.40
CA PHE A 100 -12.20 -4.64 -12.15
C PHE A 100 -13.26 -4.11 -11.18
N LEU A 101 -14.13 -3.21 -11.64
CA LEU A 101 -15.22 -2.69 -10.83
C LEU A 101 -16.20 -3.80 -10.44
N GLY A 102 -16.54 -4.70 -11.35
CA GLY A 102 -17.43 -5.83 -11.08
C GLY A 102 -16.87 -6.75 -9.99
N GLY A 103 -15.59 -7.09 -10.07
CA GLY A 103 -14.89 -7.89 -9.07
C GLY A 103 -14.87 -7.25 -7.69
N ILE A 104 -14.53 -5.95 -7.62
CA ILE A 104 -14.55 -5.16 -6.37
C ILE A 104 -15.96 -5.17 -5.75
N LEU A 105 -16.99 -4.86 -6.53
CA LEU A 105 -18.36 -4.76 -6.04
C LEU A 105 -18.86 -6.11 -5.51
N ARG A 106 -18.70 -7.19 -6.29
CA ARG A 106 -19.08 -8.56 -5.87
C ARG A 106 -18.43 -8.96 -4.55
N ALA A 107 -17.10 -8.81 -4.47
CA ALA A 107 -16.33 -9.15 -3.29
C ALA A 107 -16.77 -8.35 -2.05
N ASN A 108 -16.87 -7.02 -2.19
CA ASN A 108 -17.23 -6.14 -1.08
C ASN A 108 -18.67 -6.36 -0.59
N ILE A 109 -19.61 -6.59 -1.51
CA ILE A 109 -21.01 -6.88 -1.16
C ILE A 109 -21.08 -8.15 -0.32
N ARG A 110 -20.45 -9.24 -0.79
CA ARG A 110 -20.51 -10.53 -0.09
C ARG A 110 -19.82 -10.47 1.27
N GLU A 111 -18.61 -9.90 1.33
CA GLU A 111 -17.87 -9.74 2.59
C GLU A 111 -18.67 -8.94 3.62
N GLN A 112 -19.27 -7.81 3.23
CA GLN A 112 -20.05 -6.97 4.15
C GLN A 112 -21.32 -7.64 4.66
N GLN A 113 -21.93 -8.53 3.86
CA GLN A 113 -23.13 -9.26 4.26
C GLN A 113 -22.83 -10.41 5.22
N GLU A 114 -21.77 -11.17 4.97
CA GLU A 114 -21.43 -12.36 5.74
C GLU A 114 -20.59 -12.02 6.98
N VAL A 115 -19.73 -11.01 6.89
CA VAL A 115 -18.76 -10.65 7.94
C VAL A 115 -18.79 -9.13 8.18
N PRO A 116 -19.77 -8.62 8.95
CA PRO A 116 -19.92 -7.19 9.21
C PRO A 116 -18.85 -6.69 10.18
N ARG A 117 -17.61 -6.53 9.70
CA ARG A 117 -16.43 -6.17 10.51
C ARG A 117 -16.58 -4.87 11.30
N TRP A 118 -17.47 -3.98 10.89
CA TRP A 118 -17.80 -2.78 11.64
C TRP A 118 -18.45 -3.06 13.00
N ARG A 119 -19.01 -4.26 13.21
CA ARG A 119 -19.53 -4.74 14.50
C ARG A 119 -18.50 -5.42 15.39
N GLN A 120 -17.35 -5.78 14.81
CA GLN A 120 -16.36 -6.65 15.44
C GLN A 120 -15.02 -5.95 15.69
N ASP A 121 -14.61 -4.98 14.86
CA ASP A 121 -13.25 -4.43 14.86
C ASP A 121 -13.20 -2.97 15.37
N PRO A 122 -12.75 -2.74 16.62
CA PRO A 122 -12.62 -1.38 17.17
C PRO A 122 -11.70 -0.47 16.35
N ARG A 123 -10.68 -1.03 15.68
CA ARG A 123 -9.65 -0.25 14.96
C ARG A 123 -10.24 0.48 13.75
N ARG A 124 -11.34 -0.01 13.18
CA ARG A 124 -12.02 0.65 12.05
C ARG A 124 -12.48 2.07 12.39
N TYR A 125 -12.77 2.34 13.65
CA TYR A 125 -13.22 3.65 14.12
C TYR A 125 -12.07 4.61 14.47
N VAL A 126 -10.83 4.12 14.43
CA VAL A 126 -9.58 4.86 14.72
C VAL A 126 -8.74 4.98 13.44
N GLU A 127 -9.38 5.41 12.36
CA GLU A 127 -8.73 5.67 11.06
C GLU A 127 -8.14 7.10 11.09
N THR A 128 -6.83 7.22 10.85
CA THR A 128 -6.08 8.49 11.03
C THR A 128 -5.20 8.84 9.85
N ASN A 129 -5.18 8.07 8.77
CA ASN A 129 -4.27 8.31 7.65
C ASN A 129 -4.51 9.71 7.02
N PRO A 130 -5.76 10.18 6.83
CA PRO A 130 -6.02 11.55 6.39
C PRO A 130 -5.51 12.61 7.35
N ILE A 131 -5.45 12.34 8.65
CA ILE A 131 -4.92 13.26 9.67
C ILE A 131 -3.40 13.32 9.56
N THR A 132 -2.74 12.15 9.57
CA THR A 132 -1.28 12.04 9.45
C THR A 132 -0.77 12.67 8.15
N PHE A 133 -1.46 12.45 7.03
CA PHE A 133 -1.16 13.12 5.77
C PHE A 133 -1.22 14.65 5.89
N LYS A 134 -2.30 15.19 6.46
CA LYS A 134 -2.45 16.64 6.69
C LYS A 134 -1.45 17.21 7.67
N LEU A 135 -0.87 16.40 8.56
CA LEU A 135 0.21 16.83 9.46
C LEU A 135 1.57 16.84 8.76
N GLN A 136 1.84 15.88 7.87
CA GLN A 136 3.20 15.60 7.39
C GLN A 136 3.44 15.98 5.92
N ALA A 137 2.51 15.68 5.01
CA ALA A 137 2.80 15.64 3.57
C ALA A 137 1.89 16.53 2.71
N ASP A 138 0.77 17.01 3.25
CA ASP A 138 -0.16 17.85 2.50
C ASP A 138 0.47 19.18 2.05
N PRO A 139 0.53 19.49 0.74
CA PRO A 139 1.21 20.67 0.20
C PRO A 139 0.44 21.98 0.42
N ARG A 140 -0.82 21.91 0.85
CA ARG A 140 -1.66 23.10 1.06
C ARG A 140 -1.12 23.99 2.17
N HIS A 141 -1.57 25.24 2.18
CA HIS A 141 -1.16 26.21 3.20
C HIS A 141 -1.51 25.70 4.62
N PRO A 142 -0.61 25.85 5.63
CA PRO A 142 -0.87 25.34 6.98
C PRO A 142 -2.22 25.75 7.59
N GLU A 143 -2.69 26.98 7.34
CA GLU A 143 -4.03 27.43 7.78
C GLU A 143 -5.18 26.58 7.21
N GLU A 144 -5.11 26.22 5.92
CA GLU A 144 -6.14 25.41 5.28
C GLU A 144 -6.12 23.98 5.86
N ARG A 145 -4.92 23.42 6.01
CA ARG A 145 -4.70 22.12 6.66
C ARG A 145 -5.20 22.13 8.10
N GLY A 146 -4.94 23.19 8.85
CA GLY A 146 -5.39 23.35 10.24
C GLY A 146 -6.91 23.35 10.38
N ARG A 147 -7.64 24.06 9.50
CA ARG A 147 -9.12 24.03 9.49
C ARG A 147 -9.66 22.64 9.17
N ALA A 148 -9.05 21.95 8.19
CA ALA A 148 -9.45 20.58 7.87
C ALA A 148 -9.16 19.60 9.02
N LEU A 149 -8.02 19.76 9.71
CA LEU A 149 -7.66 18.96 10.89
C LEU A 149 -8.64 19.15 12.04
N VAL A 150 -9.14 20.37 12.27
CA VAL A 150 -10.23 20.62 13.24
C VAL A 150 -11.44 19.74 12.92
N THR A 151 -11.89 19.71 11.66
CA THR A 151 -13.01 18.86 11.22
C THR A 151 -12.69 17.37 11.34
N ASP A 152 -11.46 16.96 11.07
CA ASP A 152 -11.05 15.55 11.25
C ASP A 152 -11.11 15.13 12.73
N MET A 153 -10.69 15.98 13.66
CA MET A 153 -10.76 15.69 15.10
C MET A 153 -12.20 15.56 15.58
N GLN A 154 -13.11 16.42 15.09
CA GLN A 154 -14.55 16.32 15.37
C GLN A 154 -15.15 15.03 14.79
N THR A 155 -14.74 14.67 13.57
CA THR A 155 -15.17 13.43 12.92
C THR A 155 -14.71 12.21 13.70
N LEU A 156 -13.47 12.19 14.19
CA LEU A 156 -12.96 11.10 15.03
C LEU A 156 -13.79 10.97 16.32
N GLN A 157 -14.09 12.08 17.00
CA GLN A 157 -14.96 12.06 18.19
C GLN A 157 -16.32 11.42 17.89
N ALA A 158 -16.97 11.80 16.78
CA ALA A 158 -18.25 11.23 16.35
C ALA A 158 -18.15 9.72 16.05
N ARG A 159 -17.08 9.30 15.36
CA ARG A 159 -16.82 7.88 15.05
C ARG A 159 -16.66 7.04 16.31
N LEU A 160 -15.93 7.54 17.31
CA LEU A 160 -15.72 6.83 18.58
C LEU A 160 -17.03 6.65 19.35
N ALA A 161 -17.93 7.65 19.34
CA ALA A 161 -19.25 7.53 19.93
C ALA A 161 -20.08 6.42 19.25
N LYS A 162 -20.02 6.35 17.91
CA LYS A 162 -20.73 5.32 17.13
C LYS A 162 -20.11 3.93 17.28
N ALA A 163 -18.79 3.85 17.46
CA ALA A 163 -18.09 2.60 17.75
C ALA A 163 -18.68 1.88 18.96
N LYS A 164 -18.96 2.61 20.06
CA LYS A 164 -19.50 2.02 21.30
C LYS A 164 -20.88 1.39 21.12
N ILE A 165 -21.67 1.90 20.17
CA ILE A 165 -23.00 1.39 19.82
C ILE A 165 -22.86 0.18 18.89
N ASN A 166 -22.01 0.30 17.87
CA ASN A 166 -21.89 -0.67 16.80
C ASN A 166 -21.15 -1.94 17.20
N LEU A 167 -20.22 -1.87 18.15
CA LEU A 167 -19.37 -2.99 18.57
C LEU A 167 -20.17 -3.96 19.46
N THR A 168 -20.91 -4.84 18.79
CA THR A 168 -21.80 -5.84 19.40
C THR A 168 -21.18 -7.22 19.54
N GLU A 169 -20.02 -7.47 18.94
CA GLU A 169 -19.33 -8.77 18.95
C GLU A 169 -17.87 -8.60 19.38
N TYR A 170 -17.41 -9.46 20.30
CA TYR A 170 -16.06 -9.44 20.84
C TYR A 170 -15.15 -10.44 20.12
N ILE A 171 -13.99 -9.96 19.62
CA ILE A 171 -12.95 -10.80 19.04
C ILE A 171 -11.70 -10.75 19.95
N PRO A 172 -11.43 -11.77 20.78
CA PRO A 172 -10.34 -11.76 21.74
C PRO A 172 -8.98 -11.43 21.14
N ASN A 173 -8.67 -12.02 19.99
CA ASN A 173 -7.40 -11.83 19.29
C ASN A 173 -7.18 -10.38 18.82
N TRP A 174 -8.21 -9.55 18.77
CA TRP A 174 -8.09 -8.16 18.33
C TRP A 174 -7.89 -7.17 19.47
N LEU A 175 -8.10 -7.57 20.72
CA LEU A 175 -7.95 -6.68 21.88
C LEU A 175 -6.54 -6.06 21.97
N PRO A 176 -5.42 -6.82 21.84
CA PRO A 176 -4.09 -6.24 21.89
C PRO A 176 -3.86 -5.21 20.77
N TYR A 177 -4.30 -5.53 19.55
CA TYR A 177 -4.15 -4.63 18.40
C TYR A 177 -5.02 -3.38 18.49
N ALA A 178 -6.23 -3.50 19.05
CA ALA A 178 -7.10 -2.36 19.32
C ALA A 178 -6.46 -1.41 20.34
N ASN A 179 -5.92 -1.96 21.43
CA ASN A 179 -5.21 -1.18 22.44
C ASN A 179 -3.98 -0.48 21.83
N ALA A 180 -3.13 -1.22 21.12
CA ALA A 180 -1.95 -0.66 20.46
C ALA A 180 -2.31 0.47 19.48
N ARG A 181 -3.37 0.31 18.68
CA ARG A 181 -3.83 1.34 17.75
C ARG A 181 -4.31 2.60 18.47
N ILE A 182 -5.07 2.46 19.56
CA ILE A 182 -5.60 3.59 20.34
C ILE A 182 -4.44 4.31 21.03
N ASP A 183 -3.59 3.57 21.73
CA ASP A 183 -2.47 4.10 22.52
C ASP A 183 -1.46 4.83 21.61
N GLY A 184 -1.12 4.23 20.45
CA GLY A 184 -0.26 4.86 19.43
C GLY A 184 -0.89 6.12 18.80
N THR A 185 -2.21 6.14 18.60
CA THR A 185 -2.90 7.33 18.08
C THR A 185 -2.86 8.49 19.08
N ILE A 186 -3.07 8.21 20.37
CA ILE A 186 -2.97 9.21 21.44
C ILE A 186 -1.57 9.81 21.44
N LEU A 187 -0.53 8.96 21.45
CA LEU A 187 0.86 9.42 21.46
C LEU A 187 1.20 10.25 20.22
N HIS A 188 0.79 9.81 19.03
CA HIS A 188 1.00 10.57 17.80
C HIS A 188 0.35 11.96 17.87
N PHE A 189 -0.88 12.06 18.37
CA PHE A 189 -1.55 13.36 18.48
C PHE A 189 -0.87 14.29 19.49
N GLN A 190 -0.44 13.76 20.64
CA GLN A 190 0.30 14.51 21.65
C GLN A 190 1.63 15.06 21.11
N ASN A 191 2.28 14.33 20.20
CA ASN A 191 3.59 14.71 19.67
C ASN A 191 3.52 15.57 18.40
N ALA A 192 2.67 15.20 17.45
CA ALA A 192 2.67 15.79 16.10
C ALA A 192 1.79 17.05 16.00
N VAL A 193 0.65 17.07 16.69
CA VAL A 193 -0.30 18.19 16.57
C VAL A 193 0.27 19.49 17.14
N PRO A 194 0.89 19.53 18.35
CA PRO A 194 1.45 20.78 18.87
C PRO A 194 2.53 21.38 17.95
N LYS A 195 3.40 20.52 17.40
CA LYS A 195 4.45 20.92 16.45
C LYS A 195 3.85 21.55 15.18
N PHE A 196 2.79 20.93 14.65
CA PHE A 196 2.07 21.48 13.49
C PHE A 196 1.35 22.80 13.83
N ALA A 197 0.63 22.84 14.96
CA ALA A 197 -0.19 23.97 15.39
C ALA A 197 0.63 25.25 15.67
N ALA A 198 1.93 25.12 15.98
CA ALA A 198 2.86 26.24 16.11
C ALA A 198 2.99 27.08 14.83
N ARG A 199 2.64 26.51 13.66
CA ARG A 199 2.64 27.19 12.35
C ARG A 199 1.35 27.94 12.03
N LEU A 200 0.35 27.88 12.91
CA LEU A 200 -0.98 28.45 12.71
C LEU A 200 -1.15 29.78 13.44
N SER A 201 -2.12 30.57 12.98
CA SER A 201 -2.65 31.75 13.65
C SER A 201 -3.11 31.42 15.09
N PRO A 202 -3.04 32.37 16.04
CA PRO A 202 -3.35 32.08 17.44
C PRO A 202 -4.74 31.48 17.65
N ALA A 203 -5.77 32.01 16.99
CA ALA A 203 -7.14 31.50 17.10
C ALA A 203 -7.30 30.08 16.55
N LEU A 204 -6.72 29.78 15.38
CA LEU A 204 -6.81 28.44 14.79
C LEU A 204 -5.95 27.43 15.56
N ARG A 205 -4.81 27.85 16.12
CA ARG A 205 -3.97 27.04 17.00
C ARG A 205 -4.76 26.59 18.23
N GLU A 206 -5.40 27.55 18.93
CA GLU A 206 -6.20 27.26 20.11
C GLU A 206 -7.36 26.32 19.78
N GLN A 207 -8.05 26.57 18.66
CA GLN A 207 -9.13 25.70 18.19
C GLN A 207 -8.66 24.28 17.89
N LEU A 208 -7.55 24.12 17.14
CA LEU A 208 -7.01 22.80 16.81
C LEU A 208 -6.55 22.04 18.05
N GLN A 209 -5.88 22.72 18.98
CA GLN A 209 -5.44 22.11 20.24
C GLN A 209 -6.64 21.66 21.07
N GLY A 210 -7.65 22.52 21.24
CA GLY A 210 -8.86 22.18 21.99
C GLY A 210 -9.63 20.99 21.41
N GLU A 211 -9.78 20.90 20.08
CA GLU A 211 -10.41 19.73 19.46
C GLU A 211 -9.54 18.46 19.52
N THR A 212 -8.22 18.61 19.52
CA THR A 212 -7.29 17.49 19.70
C THR A 212 -7.36 16.93 21.12
N ASP A 213 -7.46 17.79 22.13
CA ASP A 213 -7.62 17.37 23.53
C ASP A 213 -8.93 16.58 23.73
N LYS A 214 -10.03 17.03 23.12
CA LYS A 214 -11.31 16.30 23.12
C LYS A 214 -11.18 14.95 22.41
N ALA A 215 -10.51 14.90 21.26
CA ALA A 215 -10.28 13.64 20.55
C ALA A 215 -9.43 12.65 21.36
N ILE A 216 -8.36 13.12 22.02
CA ILE A 216 -7.53 12.30 22.93
C ILE A 216 -8.37 11.80 24.12
N ALA A 217 -9.20 12.65 24.73
CA ALA A 217 -10.09 12.23 25.80
C ALA A 217 -11.08 11.15 25.32
N GLY A 218 -11.67 11.32 24.13
CA GLY A 218 -12.53 10.32 23.50
C GLY A 218 -11.81 9.00 23.22
N LEU A 219 -10.55 9.03 22.79
CA LEU A 219 -9.72 7.83 22.59
C LEU A 219 -9.44 7.10 23.91
N ARG A 220 -9.13 7.82 25.00
CA ARG A 220 -8.93 7.23 26.33
C ARG A 220 -10.20 6.58 26.87
N ASP A 221 -11.34 7.24 26.71
CA ASP A 221 -12.64 6.70 27.09
C ASP A 221 -13.02 5.48 26.21
N PHE A 222 -12.69 5.51 24.92
CA PHE A 222 -12.84 4.34 24.04
C PHE A 222 -11.92 3.18 24.43
N ARG A 223 -10.69 3.46 24.87
CA ARG A 223 -9.77 2.46 25.43
C ARG A 223 -10.36 1.75 26.63
N ILE A 224 -10.98 2.49 27.55
CA ILE A 224 -11.70 1.93 28.70
C ILE A 224 -12.87 1.06 28.21
N PHE A 225 -13.72 1.59 27.33
CA PHE A 225 -14.85 0.84 26.75
C PHE A 225 -14.42 -0.50 26.15
N VAL A 226 -13.34 -0.53 25.36
CA VAL A 226 -12.82 -1.74 24.72
C VAL A 226 -12.40 -2.79 25.76
N ASN A 227 -11.83 -2.36 26.90
CA ASN A 227 -11.27 -3.25 27.92
C ASN A 227 -12.24 -3.60 29.06
N GLU A 228 -13.39 -2.93 29.15
CA GLU A 228 -14.36 -3.15 30.23
C GLU A 228 -15.74 -3.55 29.73
N GLN A 229 -16.15 -3.08 28.55
CA GLN A 229 -17.51 -3.30 28.03
C GLN A 229 -17.51 -4.18 26.78
N TRP A 230 -16.68 -3.86 25.79
CA TRP A 230 -16.64 -4.63 24.54
C TRP A 230 -16.27 -6.10 24.78
N ARG A 231 -15.32 -6.38 25.69
CA ARG A 231 -14.94 -7.75 26.08
C ARG A 231 -16.09 -8.60 26.67
N ASN A 232 -17.15 -7.96 27.14
CA ASN A 232 -18.33 -8.62 27.71
C ASN A 232 -19.42 -8.86 26.67
N ARG A 233 -19.19 -8.45 25.41
CA ARG A 233 -20.08 -8.77 24.29
C ARG A 233 -19.96 -10.25 23.92
N PRO A 234 -20.96 -10.83 23.24
CA PRO A 234 -20.86 -12.19 22.70
C PRO A 234 -19.56 -12.39 21.91
N VAL A 235 -18.89 -13.50 22.16
CA VAL A 235 -17.64 -13.85 21.46
C VAL A 235 -17.98 -14.19 20.01
N GLY A 236 -17.39 -13.45 19.08
CA GLY A 236 -17.47 -13.70 17.64
C GLY A 236 -16.26 -14.48 17.13
N ASP A 237 -16.19 -14.65 15.81
CA ASP A 237 -15.09 -15.32 15.13
C ASP A 237 -14.36 -14.38 14.17
N PHE A 238 -13.03 -14.38 14.23
CA PHE A 238 -12.22 -13.63 13.28
C PHE A 238 -12.11 -14.36 11.93
N ARG A 239 -12.38 -15.67 11.89
CA ARG A 239 -12.32 -16.49 10.67
C ARG A 239 -13.51 -16.16 9.78
N ILE A 240 -13.25 -16.00 8.48
CA ILE A 240 -14.29 -15.70 7.47
C ILE A 240 -14.86 -16.95 6.79
N GLY A 241 -14.28 -18.13 7.05
CA GLY A 241 -14.65 -19.39 6.39
C GLY A 241 -13.99 -19.57 5.02
N ALA A 242 -13.86 -20.82 4.60
CA ALA A 242 -13.20 -21.18 3.34
C ALA A 242 -13.96 -20.66 2.11
N ASP A 243 -15.29 -20.69 2.14
CA ASP A 243 -16.14 -20.29 1.02
C ASP A 243 -15.98 -18.80 0.71
N LEU A 244 -16.09 -17.95 1.73
CA LEU A 244 -15.89 -16.51 1.56
C LEU A 244 -14.44 -16.19 1.20
N PHE A 245 -13.46 -16.87 1.84
CA PHE A 245 -12.05 -16.69 1.49
C PHE A 245 -11.80 -16.94 0.00
N ASN A 246 -12.23 -18.10 -0.53
CA ASN A 246 -12.04 -18.44 -1.94
C ASN A 246 -12.77 -17.46 -2.87
N TYR A 247 -13.99 -17.05 -2.52
CA TYR A 247 -14.76 -16.06 -3.29
C TYR A 247 -14.04 -14.72 -3.40
N LEU A 248 -13.39 -14.27 -2.32
CA LEU A 248 -12.61 -13.03 -2.35
C LEU A 248 -11.39 -13.16 -3.28
N GLN A 249 -10.69 -14.30 -3.26
CA GLN A 249 -9.57 -14.51 -4.18
C GLN A 249 -10.01 -14.48 -5.65
N GLU A 250 -11.13 -15.15 -5.96
CA GLU A 250 -11.68 -15.23 -7.31
C GLU A 250 -12.15 -13.86 -7.82
N HIS A 251 -12.91 -13.10 -7.03
CA HIS A 251 -13.52 -11.87 -7.52
C HIS A 251 -12.73 -10.60 -7.23
N ARG A 252 -12.10 -10.48 -6.05
CA ARG A 252 -11.30 -9.30 -5.70
C ARG A 252 -9.94 -9.31 -6.38
N HIS A 253 -9.32 -10.48 -6.44
CA HIS A 253 -7.97 -10.65 -6.96
C HIS A 253 -7.93 -11.27 -8.36
N MET A 254 -9.07 -11.69 -8.90
CA MET A 254 -9.19 -12.28 -10.24
C MET A 254 -8.34 -13.54 -10.43
N PHE A 255 -8.07 -14.24 -9.33
CA PHE A 255 -7.43 -15.54 -9.38
C PHE A 255 -8.52 -16.60 -9.54
N ASP A 256 -8.86 -16.93 -10.78
CA ASP A 256 -9.77 -18.03 -11.05
C ASP A 256 -9.09 -19.35 -10.61
N GLY A 257 -9.80 -20.17 -9.83
CA GLY A 257 -9.31 -21.47 -9.37
C GLY A 257 -9.00 -22.45 -10.51
N ASP A 258 -9.55 -22.19 -11.70
CA ASP A 258 -9.31 -22.98 -12.90
C ASP A 258 -8.26 -22.38 -13.87
N ASP A 259 -7.66 -21.23 -13.55
CA ASP A 259 -6.67 -20.57 -14.40
C ASP A 259 -5.46 -21.48 -14.70
N LEU A 260 -5.23 -21.71 -15.99
CA LEU A 260 -4.16 -22.53 -16.53
C LEU A 260 -2.80 -21.84 -16.44
N ASP A 261 -2.73 -20.51 -16.38
CA ASP A 261 -1.46 -19.78 -16.35
C ASP A 261 -0.82 -19.77 -14.96
N LEU A 262 -1.61 -19.86 -13.89
CA LEU A 262 -1.12 -20.14 -12.53
C LEU A 262 -0.43 -21.52 -12.43
N ARG A 263 -0.74 -22.45 -13.35
CA ARG A 263 -0.08 -23.76 -13.46
C ARG A 263 1.28 -23.66 -14.16
N THR A 264 1.48 -22.63 -14.99
CA THR A 264 2.65 -22.41 -15.84
C THR A 264 3.70 -21.51 -15.17
N ILE A 265 3.27 -20.53 -14.37
CA ILE A 265 4.16 -19.55 -13.70
C ILE A 265 5.03 -20.19 -12.61
N ALA A 266 4.61 -21.34 -12.06
CA ALA A 266 5.47 -22.15 -11.20
C ALA A 266 6.51 -22.92 -12.04
N ARG A 267 7.57 -22.21 -12.46
CA ARG A 267 8.68 -22.76 -13.24
C ARG A 267 9.23 -24.02 -12.55
N GLY A 268 9.00 -25.20 -13.15
CA GLY A 268 9.95 -26.31 -13.04
C GLY A 268 9.47 -27.70 -12.56
N ALA A 269 8.18 -27.98 -12.35
CA ALA A 269 7.76 -29.36 -12.03
C ALA A 269 6.48 -29.81 -12.76
N GLU A 270 6.54 -30.95 -13.45
CA GLU A 270 5.35 -31.67 -13.92
C GLU A 270 4.41 -31.98 -12.75
N GLY A 271 3.11 -31.69 -12.91
CA GLY A 271 2.08 -31.99 -11.90
C GLY A 271 1.27 -30.80 -11.38
N PHE A 272 1.36 -29.62 -12.00
CA PHE A 272 0.42 -28.52 -11.74
C PHE A 272 -0.94 -28.78 -12.40
N THR A 273 -1.77 -29.58 -11.75
CA THR A 273 -3.17 -29.75 -12.15
C THR A 273 -4.07 -29.36 -11.00
N ARG A 274 -4.68 -28.16 -11.13
CA ARG A 274 -5.76 -27.59 -10.32
C ARG A 274 -5.28 -26.85 -9.06
N VAL A 275 -5.82 -25.64 -8.80
CA VAL A 275 -5.77 -25.00 -7.48
C VAL A 275 -7.16 -25.03 -6.84
N PRO A 276 -7.70 -26.22 -6.48
CA PRO A 276 -8.79 -26.25 -5.54
C PRO A 276 -8.15 -26.10 -4.16
N ARG A 277 -8.50 -25.04 -3.43
CA ARG A 277 -8.03 -24.75 -2.06
C ARG A 277 -6.66 -24.04 -2.03
N TYR A 278 -6.69 -22.70 -2.05
CA TYR A 278 -5.55 -21.81 -1.81
C TYR A 278 -4.68 -22.22 -0.60
N PHE A 279 -5.29 -22.82 0.42
CA PHE A 279 -4.60 -23.38 1.57
C PHE A 279 -3.54 -24.44 1.19
N ASP A 280 -3.91 -25.43 0.38
CA ASP A 280 -2.99 -26.51 0.00
C ASP A 280 -1.85 -25.99 -0.87
N TRP A 281 -2.18 -25.08 -1.80
CA TRP A 281 -1.19 -24.43 -2.64
C TRP A 281 -0.21 -23.62 -1.79
N GLY A 282 -0.69 -22.85 -0.82
CA GLY A 282 0.15 -22.12 0.13
C GLY A 282 1.10 -23.04 0.91
N TRP A 283 0.61 -24.18 1.42
CA TRP A 283 1.46 -25.16 2.12
C TRP A 283 2.51 -25.75 1.17
N LYS A 284 2.13 -26.08 -0.07
CA LYS A 284 3.07 -26.58 -1.08
C LYS A 284 4.17 -25.56 -1.38
N GLN A 285 3.83 -24.28 -1.58
CA GLN A 285 4.81 -23.22 -1.80
C GLN A 285 5.72 -23.04 -0.58
N TYR A 286 5.15 -23.02 0.63
CA TYR A 286 5.94 -22.98 1.87
C TYR A 286 6.96 -24.12 1.92
N THR A 287 6.56 -25.35 1.59
CA THR A 287 7.46 -26.51 1.59
C THR A 287 8.58 -26.36 0.57
N ILE A 288 8.27 -25.89 -0.63
CA ILE A 288 9.26 -25.66 -1.69
C ILE A 288 10.29 -24.64 -1.22
N THR A 289 9.83 -23.49 -0.73
CA THR A 289 10.71 -22.42 -0.22
C THR A 289 11.55 -22.90 0.97
N GLU A 290 10.97 -23.64 1.91
CA GLU A 290 11.70 -24.21 3.05
C GLU A 290 12.81 -25.17 2.59
N LYS A 291 12.55 -26.01 1.58
CA LYS A 291 13.56 -26.91 0.99
C LYS A 291 14.65 -26.16 0.23
N MET A 292 14.31 -25.08 -0.46
CA MET A 292 15.29 -24.20 -1.10
C MET A 292 16.21 -23.55 -0.06
N LEU A 293 15.63 -23.05 1.04
CA LEU A 293 16.39 -22.49 2.16
C LEU A 293 17.32 -23.53 2.81
N GLU A 294 16.85 -24.77 3.02
CA GLU A 294 17.69 -25.87 3.52
C GLU A 294 18.86 -26.18 2.59
N ALA A 295 18.59 -26.32 1.28
CA ALA A 295 19.63 -26.59 0.28
C ALA A 295 20.66 -25.47 0.22
N ARG A 296 20.21 -24.21 0.24
CA ARG A 296 21.09 -23.04 0.24
C ARG A 296 21.92 -22.94 1.52
N ALA A 297 21.33 -23.25 2.68
CA ALA A 297 22.04 -23.30 3.94
C ALA A 297 23.20 -24.30 3.92
N GLN A 298 23.00 -25.49 3.33
CA GLN A 298 24.07 -26.48 3.18
C GLN A 298 25.21 -26.01 2.27
N GLN A 299 24.93 -25.14 1.29
CA GLN A 299 25.97 -24.56 0.44
C GLN A 299 26.75 -23.45 1.17
N ILE A 300 26.06 -22.62 1.96
CA ILE A 300 26.65 -21.46 2.65
C ILE A 300 27.47 -21.90 3.87
N ALA A 301 26.89 -22.74 4.72
CA ALA A 301 27.51 -23.19 5.97
C ALA A 301 27.06 -24.61 6.31
N PRO A 302 27.72 -25.65 5.75
CA PRO A 302 27.41 -27.05 6.03
C PRO A 302 27.31 -27.32 7.53
N GLY A 303 26.25 -28.02 7.95
CA GLY A 303 25.99 -28.33 9.36
C GLY A 303 25.25 -27.25 10.15
N ARG A 304 24.95 -26.09 9.55
CA ARG A 304 24.05 -25.07 10.13
C ARG A 304 22.68 -25.12 9.47
N THR A 305 21.62 -24.85 10.23
CA THR A 305 20.27 -24.71 9.67
C THR A 305 20.08 -23.34 9.04
N TRP A 306 19.18 -23.22 8.05
CA TRP A 306 18.85 -21.94 7.44
C TRP A 306 18.40 -20.90 8.48
N LEU A 307 17.65 -21.33 9.51
CA LEU A 307 17.18 -20.45 10.58
C LEU A 307 18.33 -19.90 11.45
N GLN A 308 19.35 -20.71 11.72
CA GLN A 308 20.54 -20.24 12.44
C GLN A 308 21.32 -19.20 11.63
N ILE A 309 21.44 -19.42 10.31
CA ILE A 309 22.12 -18.50 9.41
C ILE A 309 21.37 -17.17 9.35
N ILE A 310 20.05 -17.19 9.12
CA ILE A 310 19.22 -15.98 9.09
C ILE A 310 19.30 -15.22 10.42
N LYS A 311 19.19 -15.90 11.56
CA LYS A 311 19.29 -15.25 12.88
C LYS A 311 20.62 -14.53 13.10
N ASP A 312 21.73 -15.09 12.60
CA ASP A 312 23.03 -14.42 12.69
C ASP A 312 23.14 -13.26 11.68
N MET A 313 22.65 -13.44 10.45
CA MET A 313 22.65 -12.38 9.44
C MET A 313 21.85 -11.17 9.89
N LYS A 314 20.69 -11.40 10.52
CA LYS A 314 19.80 -10.36 11.05
C LYS A 314 20.45 -9.49 12.12
N ARG A 315 21.50 -9.96 12.81
CA ARG A 315 22.28 -9.14 13.76
C ARG A 315 23.18 -8.11 13.06
N VAL A 316 23.32 -8.19 11.74
CA VAL A 316 24.10 -7.23 10.96
C VAL A 316 23.13 -6.24 10.33
N HIS A 317 22.89 -5.14 11.03
CA HIS A 317 21.96 -4.09 10.63
C HIS A 317 22.61 -2.70 10.68
N PRO A 318 22.01 -1.68 10.03
CA PRO A 318 22.41 -0.29 10.23
C PRO A 318 22.27 0.13 11.69
N ALA A 319 23.02 1.16 12.09
CA ALA A 319 22.78 1.84 13.37
C ALA A 319 21.41 2.54 13.35
N ALA A 320 20.75 2.65 14.52
CA ALA A 320 19.39 3.20 14.63
C ALA A 320 19.25 4.60 14.03
N GLU A 321 20.25 5.46 14.25
CA GLU A 321 20.32 6.83 13.74
C GLU A 321 20.57 6.91 12.21
N GLN A 322 21.00 5.81 11.59
CA GLN A 322 21.31 5.73 10.16
C GLN A 322 20.19 5.12 9.32
N LEU A 323 19.14 4.54 9.92
CA LEU A 323 18.07 3.83 9.20
C LEU A 323 17.48 4.62 8.01
N VAL A 324 17.18 5.90 8.21
CA VAL A 324 16.61 6.77 7.15
C VAL A 324 17.65 7.07 6.07
N HIS A 325 18.90 7.33 6.48
CA HIS A 325 19.97 7.65 5.55
C HIS A 325 20.33 6.47 4.65
N GLU A 326 20.45 5.28 5.24
CA GLU A 326 20.78 4.05 4.51
C GLU A 326 19.63 3.61 3.60
N GLY A 327 18.39 3.69 4.06
CA GLY A 327 17.25 3.43 3.18
C GLY A 327 17.16 4.41 1.99
N LEU A 328 17.49 5.70 2.19
CA LEU A 328 17.58 6.67 1.09
C LEU A 328 18.66 6.28 0.08
N LYS A 329 19.82 5.82 0.55
CA LYS A 329 20.90 5.33 -0.33
C LYS A 329 20.44 4.12 -1.14
N VAL A 330 19.75 3.17 -0.51
CA VAL A 330 19.20 2.01 -1.21
C VAL A 330 18.15 2.44 -2.24
N ALA A 331 17.17 3.28 -1.88
CA ALA A 331 16.14 3.75 -2.82
C ALA A 331 16.74 4.45 -4.06
N ARG A 332 17.82 5.21 -3.89
CA ARG A 332 18.53 5.85 -5.01
C ARG A 332 19.32 4.86 -5.84
N TRP A 333 20.02 3.95 -5.18
CA TRP A 333 20.75 2.88 -5.86
C TRP A 333 19.81 2.02 -6.71
N THR A 334 18.62 1.66 -6.20
CA THR A 334 17.66 0.86 -6.98
C THR A 334 17.09 1.61 -8.17
N ARG A 335 16.92 2.94 -8.07
CA ARG A 335 16.58 3.81 -9.21
C ARG A 335 17.66 3.76 -10.29
N GLU A 336 18.92 3.98 -9.91
CA GLU A 336 20.06 3.94 -10.83
C GLU A 336 20.21 2.56 -11.48
N TRP A 337 20.03 1.50 -10.68
CA TRP A 337 20.08 0.12 -11.15
C TRP A 337 18.94 -0.17 -12.14
N THR A 338 17.72 0.31 -11.87
CA THR A 338 16.57 0.18 -12.79
C THR A 338 16.87 0.83 -14.15
N ILE A 339 17.43 2.05 -14.14
CA ILE A 339 17.77 2.80 -15.36
C ILE A 339 18.92 2.11 -16.10
N LYS A 340 19.99 1.73 -15.40
CA LYS A 340 21.18 1.11 -15.99
C LYS A 340 20.85 -0.20 -16.72
N ASN A 341 19.91 -0.98 -16.19
CA ASN A 341 19.51 -2.26 -16.76
C ASN A 341 18.31 -2.17 -17.71
N ASP A 342 17.82 -0.96 -18.01
CA ASP A 342 16.70 -0.71 -18.94
C ASP A 342 15.44 -1.56 -18.65
N LEU A 343 15.05 -1.63 -17.37
CA LEU A 343 13.97 -2.53 -16.93
C LEU A 343 12.59 -1.91 -17.09
N VAL A 344 12.46 -0.65 -16.68
CA VAL A 344 11.23 0.13 -16.81
C VAL A 344 11.58 1.60 -16.92
N SER A 345 10.88 2.30 -17.81
CA SER A 345 11.07 3.74 -17.96
C SER A 345 10.66 4.47 -16.67
N ILE A 346 11.51 5.39 -16.22
CA ILE A 346 11.22 6.30 -15.11
C ILE A 346 11.10 7.71 -15.72
N PRO A 347 9.90 8.17 -16.11
CA PRO A 347 9.70 9.44 -16.81
C PRO A 347 9.83 10.68 -15.91
N TRP A 348 10.34 10.50 -14.68
CA TRP A 348 10.48 11.56 -13.70
C TRP A 348 11.93 11.67 -13.24
N ASP A 349 12.48 12.87 -13.39
CA ASP A 349 13.89 13.16 -13.06
C ASP A 349 14.11 13.49 -11.58
N ASP A 350 13.03 13.72 -10.82
CA ASP A 350 13.05 14.16 -9.43
C ASP A 350 12.68 13.02 -8.47
N ASP A 351 13.49 12.85 -7.43
CA ASP A 351 13.34 11.88 -6.34
C ASP A 351 13.14 12.54 -4.96
N ASP A 352 12.69 13.79 -4.94
CA ASP A 352 12.55 14.59 -3.73
C ASP A 352 11.75 13.86 -2.64
N GLN A 353 12.46 13.43 -1.59
CA GLN A 353 11.91 12.75 -0.42
C GLN A 353 11.34 11.34 -0.70
N VAL A 354 12.00 10.53 -1.55
CA VAL A 354 11.71 9.08 -1.68
C VAL A 354 11.82 8.33 -0.34
N MET A 355 12.51 8.87 0.66
CA MET A 355 12.60 8.28 2.00
C MET A 355 12.28 9.32 3.08
N VAL A 356 11.53 8.94 4.11
CA VAL A 356 11.27 9.80 5.27
C VAL A 356 11.27 9.00 6.58
N ALA A 357 11.59 9.68 7.68
CA ALA A 357 11.32 9.17 9.01
C ALA A 357 9.83 9.33 9.35
N SER A 358 9.20 8.24 9.76
CA SER A 358 7.89 8.26 10.42
C SER A 358 7.99 8.66 11.89
N ASP A 359 6.84 8.95 12.49
CA ASP A 359 6.74 9.11 13.95
C ASP A 359 6.99 7.73 14.62
N PRO A 360 7.93 7.62 15.57
CA PRO A 360 8.23 6.34 16.23
C PRO A 360 7.03 5.69 16.92
N SER A 361 6.02 6.48 17.33
CA SER A 361 4.77 5.97 17.93
C SER A 361 3.94 5.10 16.98
N LEU A 362 4.19 5.17 15.66
CA LEU A 362 3.50 4.33 14.67
C LEU A 362 3.96 2.87 14.71
N SER A 363 5.06 2.54 15.41
CA SER A 363 5.54 1.18 15.65
C SER A 363 4.46 0.23 16.21
N ALA A 364 3.52 0.77 16.99
CA ALA A 364 2.38 0.03 17.55
C ALA A 364 1.38 -0.46 16.48
N SER A 365 1.39 0.15 15.29
CA SER A 365 0.52 -0.22 14.17
C SER A 365 1.26 -0.98 13.07
N GLN A 366 2.56 -0.73 12.89
CA GLN A 366 3.44 -1.44 11.98
C GLN A 366 4.86 -1.46 12.53
N TRP A 367 5.45 -2.64 12.62
CA TRP A 367 6.66 -2.84 13.41
C TRP A 367 7.98 -2.53 12.63
N TRP A 368 7.93 -2.46 11.29
CA TRP A 368 9.10 -2.22 10.42
C TRP A 368 9.06 -0.89 9.63
N GLY A 369 7.87 -0.43 9.24
CA GLY A 369 7.67 0.73 8.34
C GLY A 369 6.45 0.50 7.45
N PHE A 370 6.02 1.53 6.72
CA PHE A 370 4.96 1.42 5.70
C PHE A 370 5.59 1.40 4.31
N GLY A 371 4.88 0.86 3.32
CA GLY A 371 5.08 1.27 1.92
C GLY A 371 4.64 2.71 1.67
N PRO A 372 4.46 3.17 0.42
CA PRO A 372 4.05 4.56 0.12
C PRO A 372 2.66 4.86 0.69
N GLY A 373 2.62 5.19 1.98
CA GLY A 373 1.49 4.89 2.84
C GLY A 373 0.66 6.10 3.27
N PHE A 374 0.97 7.29 2.77
CA PHE A 374 0.31 8.51 3.24
C PHE A 374 -0.24 9.42 2.15
N LEU A 375 0.10 9.19 0.88
CA LEU A 375 -0.45 10.02 -0.20
C LEU A 375 -1.89 9.58 -0.52
N PRO A 376 -2.87 10.51 -0.51
CA PRO A 376 -4.18 10.22 -1.05
C PRO A 376 -4.08 9.74 -2.51
N ALA A 377 -5.04 8.90 -2.92
CA ALA A 377 -5.19 8.57 -4.33
C ALA A 377 -5.39 9.85 -5.17
N ALA A 378 -4.84 9.86 -6.39
CA ALA A 378 -4.78 11.03 -7.28
C ALA A 378 -3.90 12.20 -6.79
N HIS A 379 -3.07 12.00 -5.77
CA HIS A 379 -2.19 13.07 -5.30
C HIS A 379 -1.03 13.32 -6.27
N GLN A 380 -0.74 14.59 -6.56
CA GLN A 380 0.27 14.98 -7.54
C GLN A 380 1.70 14.97 -7.01
N SER A 381 1.89 14.93 -5.68
CA SER A 381 3.22 14.90 -5.08
C SER A 381 3.94 13.59 -5.38
N LYS A 382 5.22 13.70 -5.67
CA LYS A 382 6.17 12.59 -5.79
C LYS A 382 6.84 12.25 -4.46
N LYS A 383 6.57 13.05 -3.42
CA LYS A 383 7.20 12.93 -2.10
C LYS A 383 6.70 11.70 -1.35
N MET A 384 7.62 11.04 -0.65
CA MET A 384 7.38 10.00 0.35
C MET A 384 6.99 8.63 -0.24
N ALA A 385 7.99 7.90 -0.72
CA ALA A 385 7.85 6.52 -1.17
C ALA A 385 7.94 5.50 -0.04
N TRP A 386 9.01 5.56 0.76
CA TRP A 386 9.27 4.57 1.80
C TRP A 386 9.45 5.26 3.17
N PRO A 387 8.38 5.33 3.97
CA PRO A 387 8.44 5.79 5.35
C PRO A 387 8.98 4.69 6.29
N ILE A 388 10.19 4.90 6.82
CA ILE A 388 10.76 4.01 7.85
C ILE A 388 10.39 4.52 9.24
N ILE A 389 10.02 3.60 10.13
CA ILE A 389 9.72 3.93 11.53
C ILE A 389 11.04 3.83 12.31
N PRO A 390 11.57 4.94 12.87
CA PRO A 390 12.76 4.91 13.71
C PRO A 390 12.52 4.11 15.00
N ILE A 391 13.60 3.75 15.67
CA ILE A 391 13.55 3.13 17.00
C ILE A 391 12.81 4.05 17.98
N HIS A 392 11.89 3.48 18.75
CA HIS A 392 11.15 4.22 19.74
C HIS A 392 12.10 4.64 20.88
N PRO A 393 12.14 5.93 21.29
CA PRO A 393 13.11 6.40 22.28
C PRO A 393 12.90 5.79 23.67
N ASP A 394 11.69 5.33 23.97
CA ASP A 394 11.34 4.74 25.27
C ASP A 394 11.50 3.20 25.33
N TRP A 395 11.97 2.57 24.25
CA TRP A 395 12.24 1.13 24.28
C TRP A 395 13.50 0.80 25.07
N SER A 396 13.51 -0.37 25.71
CA SER A 396 14.74 -0.93 26.26
C SER A 396 15.71 -1.27 25.12
N ASP A 397 17.00 -1.34 25.45
CA ASP A 397 18.05 -1.73 24.49
C ASP A 397 17.74 -3.08 23.83
N GLU A 398 17.15 -4.02 24.58
CA GLU A 398 16.74 -5.33 24.07
C GLU A 398 15.66 -5.23 22.98
N VAL A 399 14.59 -4.46 23.22
CA VAL A 399 13.50 -4.29 22.24
C VAL A 399 13.97 -3.47 21.04
N ALA A 400 14.82 -2.47 21.28
CA ALA A 400 15.44 -1.69 20.22
C ALA A 400 16.29 -2.57 19.30
N GLU A 401 17.13 -3.43 19.87
CA GLU A 401 17.95 -4.39 19.13
C GLU A 401 17.08 -5.39 18.35
N GLU A 402 16.08 -6.02 18.98
CA GLU A 402 15.16 -6.93 18.29
C GLU A 402 14.49 -6.26 17.09
N ASN A 403 14.07 -4.99 17.25
CA ASN A 403 13.47 -4.23 16.18
C ASN A 403 14.45 -3.87 15.05
N LEU A 404 15.73 -3.63 15.38
CA LEU A 404 16.79 -3.40 14.40
C LEU A 404 17.15 -4.67 13.62
N THR A 405 17.09 -5.85 14.26
CA THR A 405 17.44 -7.12 13.59
C THR A 405 16.56 -7.47 12.40
N GLU A 406 15.45 -6.77 12.23
CA GLU A 406 14.48 -6.98 11.17
C GLU A 406 14.42 -5.78 10.22
N LYS A 407 15.28 -4.80 10.48
CA LYS A 407 15.70 -3.76 9.54
C LYS A 407 17.15 -4.02 9.12
N ASP A 408 17.55 -5.28 9.11
CA ASP A 408 18.91 -5.70 8.77
C ASP A 408 19.23 -5.46 7.30
N TRP A 409 20.49 -5.66 6.92
CA TRP A 409 20.91 -5.39 5.55
C TRP A 409 20.19 -6.29 4.54
N SER A 410 19.93 -7.56 4.85
CA SER A 410 19.21 -8.45 3.94
C SER A 410 17.80 -7.96 3.67
N PHE A 411 17.07 -7.57 4.73
CA PHE A 411 15.76 -6.93 4.58
C PHE A 411 15.86 -5.62 3.79
N THR A 412 16.79 -4.73 4.16
CA THR A 412 16.94 -3.39 3.54
C THR A 412 17.18 -3.49 2.02
N TYR A 413 18.00 -4.44 1.57
CA TYR A 413 18.26 -4.64 0.14
C TYR A 413 17.08 -5.27 -0.61
N ALA A 414 16.30 -6.14 0.03
CA ALA A 414 15.10 -6.72 -0.59
C ALA A 414 13.93 -5.73 -0.65
N ILE A 415 13.69 -5.00 0.45
CA ILE A 415 12.55 -4.09 0.57
C ILE A 415 12.76 -2.79 -0.20
N GLY A 416 14.00 -2.35 -0.41
CA GLY A 416 14.30 -1.11 -1.14
C GLY A 416 13.69 -1.09 -2.55
N PRO A 417 13.95 -2.10 -3.40
CA PRO A 417 13.30 -2.22 -4.70
C PRO A 417 11.78 -2.42 -4.63
N HIS A 418 11.30 -3.13 -3.60
CA HIS A 418 9.86 -3.36 -3.37
C HIS A 418 9.11 -2.05 -3.12
N GLU A 419 9.63 -1.18 -2.25
CA GLU A 419 8.91 0.03 -1.82
C GLU A 419 9.22 1.26 -2.68
N ALA A 420 10.43 1.35 -3.22
CA ALA A 420 10.87 2.47 -4.05
C ALA A 420 10.84 2.10 -5.54
N TYR A 421 12.00 1.91 -6.15
CA TYR A 421 12.14 1.68 -7.58
C TYR A 421 12.65 0.26 -7.86
N PRO A 422 12.06 -0.48 -8.81
CA PRO A 422 10.90 -0.14 -9.64
C PRO A 422 9.54 -0.48 -9.00
N GLY A 423 9.48 -0.77 -7.70
CA GLY A 423 8.27 -1.21 -7.00
C GLY A 423 7.24 -0.11 -6.71
N HIS A 424 6.65 -0.16 -5.51
CA HIS A 424 5.41 0.55 -5.17
C HIS A 424 5.44 2.05 -5.45
N HIS A 425 6.56 2.73 -5.23
CA HIS A 425 6.65 4.16 -5.53
C HIS A 425 6.49 4.44 -7.01
N LEU A 426 7.26 3.75 -7.87
CA LEU A 426 7.17 3.94 -9.31
C LEU A 426 5.75 3.59 -9.80
N MET A 427 5.19 2.49 -9.31
CA MET A 427 3.81 2.09 -9.62
C MET A 427 2.80 3.18 -9.22
N ARG A 428 2.94 3.76 -8.03
CA ARG A 428 2.06 4.85 -7.55
C ARG A 428 2.17 6.09 -8.43
N LEU A 429 3.37 6.44 -8.90
CA LEU A 429 3.57 7.57 -9.81
C LEU A 429 2.85 7.35 -11.15
N TYR A 430 2.93 6.14 -11.71
CA TYR A 430 2.18 5.76 -12.91
C TYR A 430 0.67 5.77 -12.65
N GLN A 431 0.24 5.22 -11.52
CA GLN A 431 -1.15 5.14 -11.14
C GLN A 431 -1.79 6.53 -10.99
N ASN A 432 -1.13 7.47 -10.32
CA ASN A 432 -1.65 8.83 -10.14
C ASN A 432 -1.74 9.62 -11.46
N ARG A 433 -1.09 9.14 -12.54
CA ARG A 433 -1.21 9.69 -13.89
C ARG A 433 -2.04 8.82 -14.85
N ASN A 434 -2.68 7.77 -14.34
CA ASN A 434 -3.48 6.89 -15.17
C ASN A 434 -4.69 7.67 -15.75
N PRO A 435 -4.95 7.62 -17.06
CA PRO A 435 -6.09 8.32 -17.66
C PRO A 435 -7.45 7.74 -17.20
N ARG A 436 -7.46 6.55 -16.60
CA ARG A 436 -8.65 5.85 -16.11
C ARG A 436 -8.88 6.14 -14.63
N LYS A 437 -9.92 6.92 -14.31
CA LYS A 437 -10.24 7.33 -12.93
C LYS A 437 -10.33 6.16 -11.95
N LEU A 438 -10.98 5.07 -12.35
CA LEU A 438 -11.11 3.87 -11.50
C LEU A 438 -9.74 3.36 -11.04
N ARG A 439 -8.78 3.25 -11.97
CA ARG A 439 -7.42 2.76 -11.71
C ARG A 439 -6.58 3.74 -10.89
N VAL A 440 -6.95 5.02 -10.82
CA VAL A 440 -6.30 6.00 -9.92
C VAL A 440 -6.66 5.76 -8.45
N TYR A 441 -7.91 5.36 -8.19
CA TYR A 441 -8.47 5.27 -6.83
C TYR A 441 -8.50 3.84 -6.25
N GLU A 442 -8.35 2.83 -7.11
CA GLU A 442 -8.35 1.42 -6.75
C GLU A 442 -7.02 0.76 -7.15
N ASN A 443 -6.56 -0.17 -6.33
CA ASN A 443 -5.37 -0.99 -6.58
C ASN A 443 -5.80 -2.44 -6.81
N SER A 444 -5.20 -3.10 -7.79
CA SER A 444 -5.31 -4.55 -7.94
C SER A 444 -4.19 -5.24 -7.15
N TYR A 445 -4.29 -6.56 -6.92
CA TYR A 445 -3.19 -7.32 -6.31
C TYR A 445 -1.92 -7.33 -7.16
N SER A 446 -2.01 -6.95 -8.45
CA SER A 446 -0.84 -6.75 -9.31
C SER A 446 0.15 -5.71 -8.77
N ASP A 447 -0.29 -4.77 -7.94
CA ASP A 447 0.59 -3.82 -7.23
C ASP A 447 1.59 -4.55 -6.34
N GLN A 448 1.10 -5.49 -5.52
CA GLN A 448 1.94 -6.34 -4.68
C GLN A 448 2.66 -7.43 -5.48
N GLY A 449 1.97 -8.04 -6.45
CA GLY A 449 2.55 -9.06 -7.31
C GLY A 449 3.77 -8.55 -8.10
N TRP A 450 3.73 -7.30 -8.58
CA TRP A 450 4.88 -6.67 -9.22
C TRP A 450 6.06 -6.51 -8.27
N CYS A 451 5.84 -6.04 -7.05
CA CYS A 451 6.93 -5.85 -6.09
C CYS A 451 7.57 -7.18 -5.67
N TYR A 452 6.78 -8.26 -5.48
CA TYR A 452 7.32 -9.60 -5.25
C TYR A 452 8.07 -10.16 -6.46
N TYR A 453 7.58 -9.89 -7.68
CA TYR A 453 8.29 -10.25 -8.91
C TYR A 453 9.64 -9.54 -8.99
N VAL A 454 9.68 -8.25 -8.64
CA VAL A 454 10.92 -7.48 -8.54
C VAL A 454 11.85 -8.13 -7.51
N GLU A 455 11.43 -8.31 -6.26
CA GLU A 455 12.27 -8.96 -5.23
C GLU A 455 12.88 -10.29 -5.71
N TRP A 456 12.07 -11.11 -6.39
CA TRP A 456 12.50 -12.39 -6.93
C TRP A 456 13.56 -12.25 -8.03
N GLU A 457 13.28 -11.49 -9.09
CA GLU A 457 14.20 -11.33 -10.22
C GLU A 457 15.45 -10.49 -9.87
N LEU A 458 15.36 -9.66 -8.83
CA LEU A 458 16.48 -8.84 -8.34
C LEU A 458 17.42 -9.61 -7.42
N THR A 459 16.99 -10.77 -6.93
CA THR A 459 17.84 -11.68 -6.17
C THR A 459 18.77 -12.41 -7.14
N PRO A 460 20.10 -12.15 -7.13
CA PRO A 460 21.00 -12.84 -8.04
C PRO A 460 21.05 -14.33 -7.67
N ASP A 461 20.81 -15.21 -8.66
CA ASP A 461 20.85 -16.68 -8.50
C ASP A 461 19.84 -17.20 -7.45
N PRO A 462 18.51 -17.06 -7.69
CA PRO A 462 17.45 -17.40 -6.74
C PRO A 462 17.21 -18.91 -6.53
#